data_AF-A0A9X0YUT5-F1
#
_entry.id   AF-A0A9X0YUT5-F1
#
_cell.length_a   1.000
_cell.length_b   1.000
_cell.length_c   1.000
_cell.angle_alpha   90.00
_cell.angle_beta   90.00
_cell.angle_gamma   90.00
#
_symmetry.space_group_name_H-M   'P 1'
#
loop_
_entity.id
_entity.type
_entity.pdbx_description
1 polymer ?
#
loop_
_entity_poly.entity_id
_entity_poly.type
_entity_poly.pdbx_seq_one_letter_code
_entity_poly.pdbx_strand_id
1 'polypeptide(L)'
;MYNDYFYIAELTGSQESPPVRTYADGTTLFHVSRKGNEIRYRLAANNIKNMTQAHIQVGRRNINGPVVAFLSSEGASLGEQETILEGFLTSADLTGPLKDKSISDLVDLMNAGKAYVNIHSKTYPNGEIRGKITQH
;
A
#
# COMPACT_ATOMS: atom_id res chain seq x y z
N MET A 1 -14.31 -4.17 -25.59
CA MET A 1 -14.57 -4.63 -24.21
C MET A 1 -13.47 -4.00 -23.37
N TYR A 2 -13.76 -2.96 -22.59
CA TYR A 2 -12.73 -2.18 -21.88
C TYR A 2 -12.68 -2.66 -20.43
N ASN A 3 -11.56 -3.26 -20.02
CA ASN A 3 -11.37 -3.77 -18.67
C ASN A 3 -10.89 -2.63 -17.76
N ASP A 4 -11.69 -2.29 -16.75
CA ASP A 4 -11.23 -1.57 -15.58
C ASP A 4 -10.35 -2.55 -14.76
N TYR A 5 -9.15 -2.13 -14.32
CA TYR A 5 -8.23 -3.02 -13.59
C TYR A 5 -8.35 -2.78 -12.09
N PHE A 6 -8.76 -3.81 -11.37
CA PHE A 6 -8.80 -3.82 -9.91
C PHE A 6 -7.64 -4.62 -9.33
N TYR A 7 -7.06 -4.09 -8.26
CA TYR A 7 -6.05 -4.79 -7.48
C TYR A 7 -6.43 -4.76 -6.01
N ILE A 8 -6.00 -5.80 -5.30
CA ILE A 8 -6.21 -5.96 -3.87
C ILE A 8 -4.89 -6.28 -3.19
N ALA A 9 -4.72 -5.75 -1.98
CA ALA A 9 -3.72 -6.21 -1.02
C ALA A 9 -4.44 -6.56 0.28
N GLU A 10 -4.27 -7.79 0.76
CA GLU A 10 -4.69 -8.22 2.09
C GLU A 10 -3.48 -8.18 3.02
N LEU A 11 -3.56 -7.38 4.08
CA LEU A 11 -2.44 -7.06 4.94
C LEU A 11 -2.54 -7.82 6.26
N THR A 12 -1.43 -8.45 6.67
CA THR A 12 -1.33 -9.12 7.97
C THR A 12 0.08 -8.98 8.53
N GLY A 13 0.24 -9.10 9.85
CA GLY A 13 1.57 -9.12 10.49
C GLY A 13 2.40 -10.34 10.09
N SER A 14 1.77 -11.45 9.73
CA SER A 14 2.47 -12.66 9.28
C SER A 14 3.23 -12.48 7.96
N GLN A 15 2.83 -11.49 7.16
CA GLN A 15 3.46 -11.18 5.89
C GLN A 15 4.66 -10.24 6.05
N GLU A 16 4.86 -9.60 7.21
CA GLU A 16 6.03 -8.76 7.50
C GLU A 16 7.35 -9.53 7.41
N SER A 17 8.45 -8.79 7.31
CA SER A 17 9.80 -9.36 7.25
C SER A 17 10.74 -8.63 8.20
N PRO A 18 11.00 -9.17 9.42
CA PRO A 18 10.48 -10.43 9.97
C PRO A 18 8.98 -10.37 10.32
N PRO A 19 8.28 -11.52 10.44
CA PRO A 19 6.86 -11.53 10.81
C PRO A 19 6.58 -10.87 12.17
N VAL A 20 5.46 -10.15 12.24
CA VAL A 20 4.99 -9.46 13.44
C VAL A 20 3.78 -10.18 14.02
N ARG A 21 3.77 -10.39 15.34
CA ARG A 21 2.62 -10.95 16.07
C ARG A 21 1.70 -9.82 16.51
N THR A 22 0.66 -9.58 15.74
CA THR A 22 -0.38 -8.58 16.00
C THR A 22 -1.76 -9.14 15.64
N TYR A 23 -2.82 -8.54 16.18
CA TYR A 23 -4.20 -8.76 15.75
C TYR A 23 -4.63 -7.76 14.67
N ALA A 24 -3.71 -6.89 14.23
CA ALA A 24 -3.95 -5.99 13.13
C ALA A 24 -4.08 -6.72 11.79
N ASP A 25 -5.01 -6.22 10.98
CA ASP A 25 -5.23 -6.65 9.61
C ASP A 25 -5.65 -5.44 8.77
N GLY A 26 -5.67 -5.63 7.45
CA GLY A 26 -6.20 -4.61 6.57
C GLY A 26 -6.44 -5.10 5.16
N THR A 27 -7.15 -4.30 4.38
CA THR A 27 -7.39 -4.52 2.96
C THR A 27 -7.19 -3.20 2.24
N THR A 28 -6.47 -3.21 1.13
CA THR A 28 -6.40 -2.07 0.21
C THR A 28 -6.92 -2.47 -1.15
N LEU A 29 -7.90 -1.73 -1.65
CA LEU A 29 -8.43 -1.83 -3.00
C LEU A 29 -7.85 -0.70 -3.85
N PHE A 30 -7.42 -1.05 -5.05
CA PHE A 30 -6.94 -0.11 -6.06
C PHE A 30 -7.77 -0.26 -7.32
N HIS A 31 -8.13 0.89 -7.91
CA HIS A 31 -8.78 0.97 -9.21
C HIS A 31 -7.93 1.86 -10.12
N VAL A 32 -7.37 1.26 -11.17
CA VAL A 32 -6.56 1.98 -12.15
C VAL A 32 -7.49 2.59 -13.20
N SER A 33 -7.33 3.88 -13.47
CA SER A 33 -8.11 4.58 -14.48
C SER A 33 -7.92 3.94 -15.85
N ARG A 34 -8.92 4.04 -16.73
CA ARG A 34 -8.85 3.51 -18.11
C ARG A 34 -7.67 4.04 -18.93
N LYS A 35 -7.17 5.23 -18.60
CA LYS A 35 -6.02 5.85 -19.24
C LYS A 35 -4.68 5.38 -18.66
N GLY A 36 -4.69 4.61 -17.58
CA GLY A 36 -3.49 4.11 -16.89
C GLY A 36 -2.68 5.21 -16.21
N ASN A 37 -3.27 6.38 -15.95
CA ASN A 37 -2.58 7.56 -15.45
C ASN A 37 -2.94 7.97 -14.02
N GLU A 38 -3.88 7.26 -13.40
CA GLU A 38 -4.33 7.49 -12.03
C GLU A 38 -4.72 6.17 -11.38
N ILE A 39 -4.46 6.04 -10.08
CA ILE A 39 -4.96 4.94 -9.24
C ILE A 39 -5.81 5.54 -8.14
N ARG A 40 -7.11 5.22 -8.10
CA ARG A 40 -7.93 5.46 -6.92
C ARG A 40 -7.71 4.33 -5.92
N TYR A 41 -7.56 4.65 -4.65
CA TYR A 41 -7.42 3.63 -3.60
C TYR A 41 -8.43 3.82 -2.47
N ARG A 42 -8.75 2.70 -1.82
CA ARG A 42 -9.42 2.64 -0.52
C ARG A 42 -8.70 1.62 0.34
N LEU A 43 -8.13 2.07 1.45
CA LEU A 43 -7.48 1.26 2.47
C LEU A 43 -8.36 1.21 3.70
N ALA A 44 -8.61 0.01 4.21
CA ALA A 44 -9.22 -0.27 5.50
C ALA A 44 -8.19 -1.00 6.36
N ALA A 45 -7.92 -0.51 7.55
CA ALA A 45 -7.03 -1.14 8.52
C ALA A 45 -7.71 -1.24 9.88
N ASN A 46 -7.59 -2.41 10.50
CA ASN A 46 -8.25 -2.75 11.76
C ASN A 46 -7.21 -3.03 12.84
N ASN A 47 -7.55 -2.69 14.09
CA ASN A 47 -6.74 -3.00 15.28
C ASN A 47 -5.30 -2.43 15.26
N ILE A 48 -5.04 -1.36 14.50
CA ILE A 48 -3.76 -0.65 14.50
C ILE A 48 -3.85 0.55 15.44
N LYS A 49 -3.10 0.51 16.55
CA LYS A 49 -3.03 1.63 17.49
C LYS A 49 -1.94 2.60 17.11
N ASN A 50 -2.25 3.90 17.07
CA ASN A 50 -1.30 4.94 16.70
C ASN A 50 -0.62 4.66 15.35
N MET A 51 -1.43 4.40 14.31
CA MET A 51 -0.93 4.30 12.94
C MET A 51 -0.12 5.56 12.59
N THR A 52 1.05 5.39 11.98
CA THR A 52 1.95 6.49 11.64
C THR A 52 2.01 6.75 10.15
N GLN A 53 2.03 5.70 9.32
CA GLN A 53 2.15 5.80 7.87
C GLN A 53 1.53 4.59 7.17
N ALA A 54 1.06 4.80 5.94
CA ALA A 54 0.77 3.72 4.98
C ALA A 54 1.37 4.07 3.63
N HIS A 55 2.04 3.12 2.99
CA HIS A 55 2.69 3.35 1.70
C HIS A 55 2.81 2.09 0.86
N ILE A 56 3.02 2.31 -0.44
CA ILE A 56 3.41 1.29 -1.41
C ILE A 56 4.93 1.23 -1.47
N GLN A 57 5.47 0.02 -1.34
CA GLN A 57 6.89 -0.28 -1.56
C GLN A 57 7.04 -1.22 -2.75
N VAL A 58 8.20 -1.14 -3.42
CA VAL A 58 8.55 -2.06 -4.52
C VAL A 58 9.77 -2.88 -4.15
N GLY A 59 9.67 -4.20 -4.18
CA GLY A 59 10.72 -5.08 -3.70
C GLY A 59 10.58 -6.51 -4.16
N ARG A 60 11.66 -7.28 -4.01
CA ARG A 60 11.61 -8.74 -4.17
C ARG A 60 10.90 -9.35 -2.96
N ARG A 61 10.39 -10.57 -3.13
CA ARG A 61 9.78 -11.33 -2.03
C ARG A 61 10.75 -11.39 -0.84
N ASN A 62 10.25 -11.04 0.34
CA ASN A 62 10.98 -11.06 1.63
C ASN A 62 12.16 -10.08 1.73
N ILE A 63 12.22 -9.04 0.91
CA ILE A 63 13.20 -7.95 1.04
C ILE A 63 12.44 -6.63 1.09
N ASN A 64 12.67 -5.83 2.14
CA ASN A 64 12.08 -4.50 2.26
C ASN A 64 12.61 -3.61 1.13
N GLY A 65 11.70 -3.10 0.31
CA GLY A 65 11.97 -2.25 -0.84
C GLY A 65 11.77 -0.77 -0.53
N PRO A 66 12.28 0.13 -1.41
CA PRO A 66 12.03 1.55 -1.28
C PRO A 66 10.53 1.87 -1.38
N VAL A 67 10.12 2.90 -0.64
CA VAL A 67 8.79 3.51 -0.78
C VAL A 67 8.69 4.19 -2.15
N VAL A 68 7.56 3.98 -2.83
CA VAL A 68 7.27 4.58 -4.14
C VAL A 68 6.01 5.44 -4.15
N ALA A 69 5.11 5.30 -3.19
CA ALA A 69 3.94 6.16 -3.05
C ALA A 69 3.40 6.11 -1.62
N PHE A 70 2.96 7.24 -1.08
CA PHE A 70 2.31 7.31 0.23
C PHE A 70 0.79 7.26 0.09
N LEU A 71 0.12 6.43 0.89
CA LEU A 71 -1.34 6.37 1.03
C LEU A 71 -1.82 7.18 2.24
N SER A 72 -0.94 7.39 3.21
CA SER A 72 -1.06 8.35 4.30
C SER A 72 0.33 8.77 4.75
N SER A 73 0.53 10.08 4.88
CA SER A 73 1.74 10.67 5.47
C SER A 73 1.64 10.78 6.99
N GLU A 74 2.78 11.01 7.64
CA GLU A 74 2.92 11.07 9.10
C GLU A 74 1.91 12.00 9.79
N GLY A 75 1.37 11.54 10.93
CA GLY A 75 0.57 12.37 11.83
C GLY A 75 -0.95 12.27 11.63
N ALA A 76 -1.42 11.41 10.73
CA ALA A 76 -2.82 11.01 10.72
C ALA A 76 -3.11 10.18 11.98
N SER A 77 -3.59 10.84 13.05
CA SER A 77 -4.14 10.14 14.22
C SER A 77 -5.45 9.50 13.84
N LEU A 78 -5.37 8.36 13.16
CA LEU A 78 -6.51 7.59 12.70
C LEU A 78 -6.98 6.69 13.84
N GLY A 79 -8.29 6.50 13.93
CA GLY A 79 -8.99 5.97 15.11
C GLY A 79 -8.43 4.64 15.62
N GLU A 80 -8.67 4.36 16.91
CA GLU A 80 -8.04 3.22 17.61
C GLU A 80 -8.52 1.84 17.16
N GLN A 81 -9.60 1.76 16.37
CA GLN A 81 -10.31 0.51 16.09
C GLN A 81 -10.37 0.21 14.59
N GLU A 82 -10.83 1.16 13.78
CA GLU A 82 -10.85 1.09 12.32
C GLU A 82 -10.32 2.40 11.74
N THR A 83 -9.50 2.25 10.70
CA THR A 83 -8.94 3.35 9.91
C THR A 83 -9.32 3.15 8.45
N ILE A 84 -9.99 4.14 7.87
CA ILE A 84 -10.32 4.16 6.44
C ILE A 84 -9.59 5.34 5.79
N LEU A 85 -8.83 5.04 4.75
CA LEU A 85 -8.12 6.02 3.92
C LEU A 85 -8.56 5.88 2.47
N GLU A 86 -8.86 7.00 1.85
CA GLU A 86 -9.20 7.07 0.42
C GLU A 86 -8.41 8.17 -0.24
N GLY A 87 -8.04 7.95 -1.49
CA GLY A 87 -7.31 8.95 -2.25
C GLY A 87 -7.04 8.53 -3.68
N PHE A 88 -6.21 9.33 -4.33
CA PHE A 88 -5.77 9.13 -5.69
C PHE A 88 -4.25 9.22 -5.73
N LEU A 89 -3.64 8.40 -6.57
CA LEU A 89 -2.23 8.48 -6.92
C LEU A 89 -2.11 8.84 -8.39
N THR A 90 -1.31 9.86 -8.65
CA THR A 90 -0.88 10.28 -9.98
C THR A 90 0.64 10.13 -10.09
N SER A 91 1.21 10.39 -11.26
CA SER A 91 2.67 10.40 -11.44
C SER A 91 3.39 11.38 -10.51
N ALA A 92 2.72 12.45 -10.08
CA ALA A 92 3.28 13.44 -9.16
C ALA A 92 3.47 12.89 -7.73
N ASP A 93 2.73 11.85 -7.37
CA ASP A 93 2.78 11.21 -6.05
C ASP A 93 3.85 10.09 -5.98
N LEU A 94 4.46 9.77 -7.13
CA LEU A 94 5.50 8.75 -7.21
C LEU A 94 6.83 9.27 -6.67
N THR A 95 7.46 8.45 -5.86
CA THR A 95 8.70 8.75 -5.13
C THR A 95 9.73 7.64 -5.32
N GLY A 96 10.92 7.84 -4.74
CA GLY A 96 11.99 6.86 -4.77
C GLY A 96 12.35 6.45 -6.20
N PRO A 97 12.48 5.15 -6.52
CA PRO A 97 12.85 4.68 -7.86
C PRO A 97 11.79 4.94 -8.94
N LEU A 98 10.56 5.31 -8.55
CA LEU A 98 9.50 5.69 -9.49
C LEU A 98 9.29 7.21 -9.58
N LYS A 99 10.17 8.02 -8.97
CA LYS A 99 10.11 9.47 -9.15
C LYS A 99 10.21 9.83 -10.64
N ASP A 100 9.36 10.75 -11.08
CA ASP A 100 9.25 11.21 -12.47
C ASP A 100 8.86 10.11 -13.47
N LYS A 101 8.31 8.98 -12.98
CA LYS A 101 7.74 7.90 -13.79
C LYS A 101 6.23 8.04 -13.95
N SER A 102 5.66 7.18 -14.78
CA SER A 102 4.23 7.10 -15.02
C SER A 102 3.55 6.17 -14.02
N ILE A 103 2.23 6.33 -13.84
CA ILE A 103 1.43 5.35 -13.10
C ILE A 103 1.52 3.95 -13.74
N SER A 104 1.61 3.85 -15.06
CA SER A 104 1.83 2.57 -15.74
C SER A 104 3.09 1.84 -15.27
N ASP A 105 4.17 2.53 -14.94
CA ASP A 105 5.39 1.89 -14.41
C ASP A 105 5.12 1.22 -13.03
N LEU A 106 4.29 1.85 -12.19
CA LEU A 106 3.85 1.24 -10.92
C LEU A 106 2.92 0.04 -11.19
N VAL A 107 1.99 0.17 -12.13
CA VAL A 107 1.06 -0.90 -12.52
C VAL A 107 1.81 -2.12 -13.05
N ASP A 108 2.85 -1.94 -13.84
CA ASP A 108 3.71 -3.04 -14.31
C ASP A 108 4.39 -3.78 -13.15
N LEU A 109 4.78 -3.06 -12.09
CA LEU A 109 5.32 -3.67 -10.88
C LEU A 109 4.24 -4.38 -10.04
N MET A 110 3.01 -3.87 -10.01
CA MET A 110 1.85 -4.55 -9.41
C MET A 110 1.56 -5.86 -10.15
N ASN A 111 1.53 -5.83 -11.50
CA ASN A 111 1.35 -7.00 -12.36
C ASN A 111 2.47 -8.03 -12.22
N ALA A 112 3.73 -7.57 -12.12
CA ALA A 112 4.88 -8.42 -11.85
C ALA A 112 4.90 -8.95 -10.41
N GLY A 113 3.96 -8.55 -9.55
CA GLY A 113 3.89 -8.95 -8.16
C GLY A 113 5.09 -8.49 -7.33
N LYS A 114 5.63 -7.31 -7.67
CA LYS A 114 6.78 -6.66 -7.02
C LYS A 114 6.36 -5.47 -6.16
N ALA A 115 5.08 -5.14 -6.09
CA ALA A 115 4.54 -4.07 -5.26
C ALA A 115 3.75 -4.64 -4.07
N TYR A 116 3.83 -3.97 -2.93
CA TYR A 116 3.08 -4.31 -1.72
C TYR A 116 2.76 -3.06 -0.91
N VAL A 117 1.68 -3.11 -0.14
CA VAL A 117 1.33 -2.07 0.84
C VAL A 117 1.95 -2.46 2.19
N ASN A 118 2.51 -1.49 2.90
CA ASN A 118 2.98 -1.66 4.28
C ASN A 118 2.40 -0.53 5.15
N ILE A 119 1.95 -0.88 6.36
CA ILE A 119 1.40 0.03 7.36
C ILE A 119 2.25 -0.01 8.62
N HIS A 120 2.57 1.18 9.13
CA HIS A 120 3.42 1.39 10.29
C HIS A 120 2.60 1.94 11.46
N SER A 121 3.04 1.64 12.67
CA SER A 121 2.51 2.23 13.90
C SER A 121 3.64 2.66 14.83
N LYS A 122 3.32 3.41 15.89
CA LYS A 122 4.30 3.75 16.92
C LYS A 122 4.94 2.52 17.58
N THR A 123 4.17 1.43 17.72
CA THR A 123 4.65 0.18 18.32
C THR A 123 5.56 -0.59 17.36
N TYR A 124 5.25 -0.57 16.07
CA TYR A 124 5.99 -1.26 15.03
C TYR A 124 6.50 -0.29 13.96
N PRO A 125 7.54 0.50 14.28
CA PRO A 125 8.02 1.56 13.38
C PRO A 125 8.62 1.02 12.07
N ASN A 126 9.02 -0.24 12.03
CA ASN A 126 9.56 -0.89 10.83
C ASN A 126 8.48 -1.58 9.96
N GLY A 127 7.22 -1.55 10.38
CA GLY A 127 6.08 -2.21 9.72
C GLY A 127 5.30 -3.07 10.71
N GLU A 128 3.98 -2.89 10.78
CA GLU A 128 3.08 -3.71 11.58
C GLU A 128 2.38 -4.78 10.74
N ILE A 129 1.86 -4.38 9.57
CA ILE A 129 1.20 -5.27 8.62
C ILE A 129 1.57 -4.89 7.18
N ARG A 130 1.72 -5.92 6.33
CA ARG A 130 1.86 -5.74 4.87
C ARG A 130 1.07 -6.74 4.09
N GLY A 131 0.81 -6.38 2.84
CA GLY A 131 0.08 -7.20 1.87
C GLY A 131 0.61 -6.97 0.47
N LYS A 132 0.89 -8.06 -0.24
CA LYS A 132 1.26 -8.00 -1.65
C LYS A 132 0.07 -7.49 -2.47
N ILE A 133 0.34 -6.60 -3.41
CA ILE A 133 -0.68 -6.16 -4.37
C ILE A 133 -0.82 -7.23 -5.46
N THR A 134 -2.04 -7.68 -5.67
CA THR A 134 -2.39 -8.70 -6.68
C THR A 134 -3.60 -8.25 -7.47
N GLN A 135 -3.68 -8.66 -8.73
CA GLN A 135 -4.86 -8.40 -9.55
C GLN A 135 -6.04 -9.22 -9.03
N HIS A 136 -7.21 -8.58 -8.92
CA HIS A 136 -8.46 -9.23 -8.56
C HIS A 136 -9.28 -9.56 -9.82
#